data_AF-A0A356M6M5-F1
#
_entry.id   AF-A0A356M6M5-F1
#
_cell.length_a   1.000
_cell.length_b   1.000
_cell.length_c   1.000
_cell.angle_alpha   90.00
_cell.angle_beta   90.00
_cell.angle_gamma   90.00
#
_symmetry.space_group_name_H-M   'P 1'
#
loop_
_entity.id
_entity.type
_entity.pdbx_description
1 polymer ?
#
loop_
_entity_poly.entity_id
_entity_poly.type
_entity_poly.pdbx_seq_one_letter_code
_entity_poly.pdbx_strand_id
1 'polypeptide(L)'
;MSIKNTVCPSCGAPLQIHDHESAVTCKYCGNTLAVKPENQNPPAAASAPASQPPVILWVDNDLELANQCLRAADYQNAFTRFCSAISKQAGCYAAWYGCLAAATSCFSGINYNWVRLDGIYGLPSIMSNCLRYADPGDLPTLRRNISSVRSLIDADLNQRIDKLSKGNRQAGCALIFFLGVISLPLLSTGNTGPGFFLIGTVFLVLIIAAFTSKPKMGKRDSGYFLYDYKTMIDSFCEMNHI
;
A
#
# COMPACT_ATOMS: atom_id res chain seq x y z
N MET A 1 -43.21 24.10 7.06
CA MET A 1 -42.03 23.36 6.58
C MET A 1 -42.36 21.89 6.66
N SER A 2 -42.43 21.19 5.53
CA SER A 2 -42.56 19.74 5.52
C SER A 2 -41.16 19.13 5.38
N ILE A 3 -40.93 18.02 6.08
CA ILE A 3 -39.67 17.28 6.08
C ILE A 3 -40.01 15.92 5.49
N LYS A 4 -39.39 15.59 4.35
CA LYS A 4 -39.51 14.25 3.76
C LYS A 4 -38.36 13.39 4.27
N ASN A 5 -38.71 12.28 4.92
CA ASN A 5 -37.75 11.26 5.33
C ASN A 5 -37.57 10.28 4.16
N THR A 6 -36.34 10.17 3.66
CA THR A 6 -35.97 9.22 2.60
C THR A 6 -34.73 8.44 3.03
N VAL A 7 -34.30 7.48 2.20
CA VAL A 7 -33.08 6.70 2.44
C VAL A 7 -32.02 7.12 1.42
N CYS A 8 -30.78 7.32 1.87
CA CYS A 8 -29.66 7.63 0.99
C CYS A 8 -29.40 6.44 0.05
N PRO A 9 -29.45 6.63 -1.29
CA PRO A 9 -29.23 5.54 -2.25
C PRO A 9 -27.79 5.01 -2.23
N SER A 10 -26.83 5.77 -1.66
CA SER A 10 -25.42 5.37 -1.63
C SER A 10 -25.03 4.54 -0.41
N CYS A 11 -25.67 4.72 0.74
CA CYS A 11 -25.28 4.02 1.98
C CYS A 11 -26.45 3.45 2.80
N GLY A 12 -27.70 3.63 2.36
CA GLY A 12 -28.86 3.13 3.08
C GLY A 12 -29.21 3.89 4.38
N ALA A 13 -28.48 4.97 4.71
CA ALA A 13 -28.74 5.75 5.91
C ALA A 13 -29.98 6.65 5.77
N PRO A 14 -30.70 6.95 6.87
CA PRO A 14 -31.84 7.86 6.84
C PRO A 14 -31.40 9.28 6.46
N LEU A 15 -32.16 9.90 5.57
CA LEU A 15 -31.92 11.22 5.02
C LEU A 15 -33.14 12.10 5.26
N GLN A 16 -32.93 13.31 5.76
CA GLN A 16 -33.99 14.31 5.91
C GLN A 16 -33.82 15.34 4.80
N ILE A 17 -34.86 15.50 3.98
CA ILE A 17 -34.86 16.46 2.88
C ILE A 17 -35.85 17.57 3.24
N HIS A 18 -35.38 18.82 3.19
CA HIS A 18 -36.22 20.00 3.33
C HIS A 18 -36.78 20.43 1.97
N ASP A 19 -38.07 20.79 1.91
CA ASP A 19 -38.80 21.09 0.66
C ASP A 19 -38.25 22.26 -0.19
N HIS A 20 -37.21 22.97 0.27
CA HIS A 20 -36.58 24.10 -0.42
C HIS A 20 -35.10 23.89 -0.75
N GLU A 21 -34.52 22.75 -0.40
CA GLU A 21 -33.13 22.46 -0.71
C GLU A 21 -33.03 21.85 -2.12
N SER A 22 -32.23 22.46 -2.98
CA SER A 22 -31.93 21.94 -4.32
C SER A 22 -30.90 20.80 -4.29
N ALA A 23 -30.14 20.69 -3.19
CA ALA A 23 -29.19 19.63 -2.95
C ALA A 23 -29.10 19.34 -1.45
N VAL A 24 -28.92 18.07 -1.10
CA VAL A 24 -28.72 17.63 0.28
C VAL A 24 -27.46 16.77 0.36
N THR A 25 -26.60 17.02 1.34
CA THR A 25 -25.40 16.20 1.59
C THR A 25 -25.68 15.20 2.70
N CYS A 26 -25.50 13.92 2.41
CA CYS A 26 -25.65 12.86 3.39
C CYS A 26 -24.57 12.99 4.48
N LYS A 27 -25.00 13.16 5.74
CA LYS A 27 -24.07 13.28 6.88
C LYS A 27 -23.27 12.01 7.18
N TYR A 28 -23.72 10.86 6.66
CA TYR A 28 -23.08 9.57 6.90
C TYR A 28 -21.97 9.26 5.89
N CYS A 29 -22.27 9.33 4.59
CA CYS A 29 -21.30 8.99 3.53
C CYS A 29 -20.68 10.21 2.82
N GLY A 30 -21.18 11.43 3.09
CA GLY A 30 -20.73 12.66 2.46
C GLY A 30 -21.21 12.85 1.02
N ASN A 31 -22.04 11.96 0.49
CA ASN A 31 -22.52 12.09 -0.89
C ASN A 31 -23.57 13.21 -1.01
N THR A 32 -23.47 14.04 -2.04
CA THR A 32 -24.39 15.15 -2.31
C THR A 32 -25.40 14.73 -3.37
N LEU A 33 -26.68 14.78 -3.02
CA LEU A 33 -27.79 14.38 -3.88
C LEU A 33 -28.52 15.64 -4.36
N ALA A 34 -28.72 15.76 -5.67
CA ALA A 34 -29.56 16.80 -6.24
C ALA A 34 -31.04 16.42 -6.02
N VAL A 35 -31.79 17.28 -5.34
CA VAL A 35 -33.22 17.09 -5.09
C VAL A 35 -33.97 17.77 -6.21
N LYS A 36 -34.60 16.99 -7.09
CA LYS A 36 -35.44 17.54 -8.14
C LYS A 36 -36.79 17.93 -7.52
N PRO A 37 -37.19 19.21 -7.53
CA PRO A 37 -38.50 19.60 -7.06
C PRO A 37 -39.55 18.88 -7.91
N GLU A 38 -40.45 18.18 -7.23
CA GLU A 38 -41.55 17.43 -7.83
C GLU A 38 -42.55 18.42 -8.44
N ASN A 39 -42.34 18.77 -9.71
CA ASN A 39 -43.22 19.44 -10.66
C ASN A 39 -44.31 20.37 -10.08
N GLN A 40 -44.03 21.68 -10.05
CA GLN A 40 -45.05 22.64 -10.49
C GLN A 40 -45.08 22.60 -12.03
N ASN A 41 -46.24 22.26 -12.61
CA ASN A 41 -46.51 22.30 -14.05
C ASN A 41 -45.98 23.61 -14.69
N PRO A 42 -45.06 23.58 -15.67
CA PRO A 42 -44.78 24.74 -16.50
C PRO A 42 -45.84 24.88 -17.60
N PRO A 43 -46.38 26.09 -17.88
CA PRO A 43 -47.14 26.31 -19.10
C PRO A 43 -46.23 26.20 -20.32
N ALA A 44 -46.74 25.56 -21.37
CA ALA A 44 -46.04 25.31 -22.62
C ALA A 44 -45.59 26.60 -23.32
N ALA A 45 -44.28 26.78 -23.52
CA ALA A 45 -43.70 27.47 -24.68
C ALA A 45 -42.16 27.42 -24.69
N ALA A 46 -41.64 27.33 -25.92
CA ALA A 46 -40.27 27.61 -26.37
C ALA A 46 -39.19 26.53 -26.12
N SER A 47 -38.98 25.76 -27.18
CA SER A 47 -37.85 24.87 -27.44
C SER A 47 -36.53 25.64 -27.45
N ALA A 48 -35.71 25.45 -26.41
CA ALA A 48 -34.28 25.73 -26.44
C ALA A 48 -33.51 24.41 -26.62
N PRO A 49 -32.39 24.37 -27.36
CA PRO A 49 -31.60 23.17 -27.50
C PRO A 49 -31.08 22.75 -26.13
N ALA A 50 -31.43 21.53 -25.74
CA ALA A 50 -31.05 20.92 -24.48
C ALA A 50 -29.53 21.03 -24.27
N SER A 51 -29.12 21.88 -23.33
CA SER A 51 -27.81 21.76 -22.71
C SER A 51 -27.78 20.37 -22.08
N GLN A 52 -26.96 19.49 -22.66
CA GLN A 52 -26.73 18.19 -22.06
C GLN A 52 -26.30 18.43 -20.61
N PRO A 53 -26.92 17.74 -19.63
CA PRO A 53 -26.47 17.83 -18.24
C PRO A 53 -24.98 17.48 -18.21
N PRO A 54 -24.19 18.12 -17.33
CA PRO A 54 -22.77 17.82 -17.22
C PRO A 54 -22.64 16.30 -17.04
N VAL A 55 -21.91 15.67 -17.97
CA VAL A 55 -21.58 14.26 -17.86
C VAL A 55 -20.79 14.12 -16.58
N ILE A 56 -21.45 13.73 -15.49
CA ILE A 56 -20.79 13.23 -14.29
C ILE A 56 -19.89 12.12 -14.83
N LEU A 57 -18.57 12.27 -14.71
CA LEU A 57 -17.63 11.29 -15.25
C LEU A 57 -17.71 10.04 -14.35
N TRP A 58 -18.69 9.17 -14.64
CA TRP A 58 -19.19 8.10 -13.77
C TRP A 58 -18.04 7.26 -13.19
N VAL A 59 -17.90 7.29 -11.87
CA VAL A 59 -17.08 6.36 -11.08
C VAL A 59 -17.48 4.91 -11.41
N ASP A 60 -18.75 4.70 -11.71
CA ASP A 60 -19.35 3.40 -12.02
C ASP A 60 -18.70 2.70 -13.22
N ASN A 61 -18.29 3.45 -14.26
CA ASN A 61 -17.63 2.85 -15.42
C ASN A 61 -16.23 2.33 -15.07
N ASP A 62 -15.47 3.04 -14.23
CA ASP A 62 -14.14 2.58 -13.82
C ASP A 62 -14.22 1.35 -12.91
N LEU A 63 -15.21 1.30 -12.00
CA LEU A 63 -15.45 0.13 -11.16
C LEU A 63 -15.85 -1.09 -11.97
N GLU A 64 -16.73 -0.94 -12.95
CA GLU A 64 -17.17 -2.06 -13.78
C GLU A 64 -16.02 -2.59 -14.65
N LEU A 65 -15.25 -1.70 -15.28
CA LEU A 65 -14.04 -2.05 -16.04
C LEU A 65 -12.98 -2.71 -15.15
N ALA A 66 -12.75 -2.19 -13.94
CA ALA A 66 -11.81 -2.78 -12.99
C ALA A 66 -12.20 -4.22 -12.63
N ASN A 67 -13.49 -4.46 -12.39
CA ASN A 67 -14.02 -5.79 -12.11
C ASN A 67 -13.94 -6.73 -13.31
N GLN A 68 -14.11 -6.22 -14.53
CA GLN A 68 -13.86 -7.01 -15.76
C GLN A 68 -12.40 -7.44 -15.85
N CYS A 69 -11.45 -6.54 -15.57
CA CYS A 69 -10.02 -6.87 -15.51
C CYS A 69 -9.71 -7.92 -14.43
N LEU A 70 -10.30 -7.81 -13.23
CA LEU A 70 -10.16 -8.82 -12.18
C LEU A 70 -10.62 -10.21 -12.65
N ARG A 71 -11.79 -10.29 -13.30
CA ARG A 71 -12.32 -11.57 -13.83
C ARG A 71 -11.43 -12.15 -14.93
N ALA A 72 -10.77 -11.29 -15.71
CA ALA A 72 -9.80 -11.69 -16.73
C ALA A 72 -8.40 -12.01 -16.17
N ALA A 73 -8.20 -11.96 -14.85
CA ALA A 73 -6.90 -12.07 -14.18
C ALA A 73 -5.86 -11.02 -14.62
N ASP A 74 -6.32 -9.88 -15.15
CA ASP A 74 -5.48 -8.73 -15.50
C ASP A 74 -5.41 -7.75 -14.32
N TYR A 75 -4.67 -8.16 -13.29
CA TYR A 75 -4.62 -7.47 -12.01
C TYR A 75 -3.97 -6.08 -12.08
N GLN A 76 -3.03 -5.86 -13.01
CA GLN A 76 -2.37 -4.57 -13.19
C GLN A 76 -3.35 -3.52 -13.72
N ASN A 77 -4.12 -3.87 -14.76
CA ASN A 77 -5.14 -2.97 -15.29
C ASN A 77 -6.29 -2.80 -14.30
N ALA A 78 -6.69 -3.86 -13.58
CA ALA A 78 -7.66 -3.76 -12.50
C ALA A 78 -7.23 -2.73 -11.44
N PHE A 79 -6.00 -2.83 -10.95
CA PHE A 79 -5.45 -1.90 -9.96
C PHE A 79 -5.46 -0.45 -10.45
N THR A 80 -5.00 -0.21 -11.69
CA THR A 80 -4.97 1.15 -12.27
C THR A 80 -6.37 1.74 -12.38
N ARG A 81 -7.37 0.93 -12.73
CA ARG A 81 -8.78 1.36 -12.81
C ARG A 81 -9.37 1.65 -11.44
N PHE A 82 -9.07 0.84 -10.42
CA PHE A 82 -9.48 1.15 -9.06
C PHE A 82 -8.82 2.43 -8.52
N CYS A 83 -7.54 2.67 -8.80
CA CYS A 83 -6.88 3.95 -8.49
C CYS A 83 -7.56 5.13 -9.20
N SER A 84 -7.96 4.97 -10.48
CA SER A 84 -8.75 5.97 -11.20
C SER A 84 -10.09 6.25 -10.50
N ALA A 85 -10.83 5.21 -10.10
CA ALA A 85 -12.08 5.35 -9.36
C ALA A 85 -11.89 6.08 -8.02
N ILE A 86 -10.83 5.75 -7.26
CA ILE A 86 -10.48 6.43 -6.00
C ILE A 86 -10.16 7.92 -6.25
N SER A 87 -9.42 8.22 -7.31
CA SER A 87 -9.07 9.62 -7.64
C SER A 87 -10.29 10.47 -7.97
N LYS A 88 -11.34 9.85 -8.54
CA LYS A 88 -12.63 10.50 -8.82
C LYS A 88 -13.51 10.60 -7.57
N GLN A 89 -13.46 9.60 -6.70
CA GLN A 89 -14.25 9.55 -5.47
C GLN A 89 -13.48 8.83 -4.35
N ALA A 90 -12.78 9.62 -3.53
CA ALA A 90 -11.91 9.09 -2.47
C ALA A 90 -12.66 8.26 -1.41
N GLY A 91 -13.97 8.49 -1.22
CA GLY A 91 -14.82 7.72 -0.30
C GLY A 91 -15.38 6.42 -0.87
N CYS A 92 -15.00 6.00 -2.08
CA CYS A 92 -15.53 4.79 -2.71
C CYS A 92 -14.89 3.53 -2.10
N TYR A 93 -15.56 2.91 -1.12
CA TYR A 93 -15.08 1.69 -0.47
C TYR A 93 -14.81 0.55 -1.45
N ALA A 94 -15.72 0.34 -2.42
CA ALA A 94 -15.58 -0.70 -3.44
C ALA A 94 -14.29 -0.56 -4.24
N ALA A 95 -13.85 0.68 -4.52
CA ALA A 95 -12.61 0.93 -5.24
C ALA A 95 -11.38 0.64 -4.37
N TRP A 96 -11.39 1.04 -3.10
CA TRP A 96 -10.31 0.73 -2.16
C TRP A 96 -10.17 -0.79 -1.94
N TYR A 97 -11.29 -1.48 -1.71
CA TYR A 97 -11.31 -2.93 -1.52
C TYR A 97 -10.85 -3.66 -2.79
N GLY A 98 -11.30 -3.22 -3.97
CA GLY A 98 -10.87 -3.73 -5.26
C GLY A 98 -9.37 -3.55 -5.49
N CYS A 99 -8.82 -2.39 -5.14
CA CYS A 99 -7.36 -2.12 -5.15
C CYS A 99 -6.61 -3.13 -4.29
N LEU A 100 -7.08 -3.38 -3.07
CA LEU A 100 -6.48 -4.36 -2.17
C LEU A 100 -6.53 -5.77 -2.78
N ALA A 101 -7.68 -6.19 -3.29
CA ALA A 101 -7.87 -7.51 -3.91
C ALA A 101 -7.00 -7.71 -5.16
N ALA A 102 -6.86 -6.68 -6.00
CA ALA A 102 -5.97 -6.72 -7.16
C ALA A 102 -4.50 -6.84 -6.72
N ALA A 103 -4.10 -6.05 -5.71
CA ALA A 103 -2.74 -6.11 -5.17
C ALA A 103 -2.42 -7.48 -4.55
N THR A 104 -3.33 -8.04 -3.74
CA THR A 104 -3.14 -9.36 -3.11
C THR A 104 -3.02 -10.47 -4.16
N SER A 105 -3.82 -10.40 -5.22
CA SER A 105 -3.80 -11.39 -6.30
C SER A 105 -2.54 -11.33 -7.16
N CYS A 106 -1.93 -10.15 -7.32
CA CYS A 106 -0.60 -10.05 -7.93
C CYS A 106 0.47 -10.82 -7.14
N PHE A 107 0.37 -10.83 -5.81
CA PHE A 107 1.36 -11.52 -4.97
C PHE A 107 1.23 -13.05 -4.99
N SER A 108 0.04 -13.60 -5.23
CA SER A 108 -0.17 -15.05 -5.26
C SER A 108 0.36 -15.71 -6.55
N GLY A 109 0.53 -14.94 -7.63
CA GLY A 109 0.85 -15.46 -8.96
C GLY A 109 2.33 -15.78 -9.26
N ILE A 110 3.27 -15.62 -8.32
CA ILE A 110 4.74 -15.80 -8.50
C ILE A 110 5.36 -14.86 -9.57
N ASN A 111 4.56 -14.17 -10.38
CA ASN A 111 5.00 -13.16 -11.31
C ASN A 111 5.05 -11.81 -10.58
N TYR A 112 6.22 -11.52 -10.00
CA TYR A 112 6.54 -10.22 -9.38
C TYR A 112 6.65 -9.10 -10.43
N ASN A 113 5.74 -9.02 -11.40
CA ASN A 113 5.61 -7.84 -12.24
C ASN A 113 4.85 -6.80 -11.42
N TRP A 114 5.61 -5.82 -10.97
CA TRP A 114 5.33 -4.91 -9.87
C TRP A 114 4.08 -4.07 -10.13
N VAL A 115 3.03 -4.29 -9.35
CA VAL A 115 2.17 -3.17 -8.98
C VAL A 115 3.07 -2.23 -8.19
N ARG A 116 3.40 -1.08 -8.76
CA ARG A 116 4.11 -0.03 -8.02
C ARG A 116 3.19 0.48 -6.92
N LEU A 117 3.47 0.03 -5.70
CA LEU A 117 2.83 0.49 -4.48
C LEU A 117 3.67 1.65 -3.92
N ASP A 118 3.87 2.71 -4.70
CA ASP A 118 4.53 3.93 -4.26
C ASP A 118 3.53 5.08 -4.05
N GLY A 119 3.87 6.00 -3.15
CA GLY A 119 3.09 7.23 -2.89
C GLY A 119 1.77 7.02 -2.12
N ILE A 120 0.79 7.88 -2.39
CA ILE A 120 -0.52 7.91 -1.69
C ILE A 120 -1.37 6.65 -1.89
N TYR A 121 -1.02 5.81 -2.87
CA TYR A 121 -1.64 4.51 -3.13
C TYR A 121 -0.76 3.34 -2.65
N GLY A 122 0.20 3.61 -1.77
CA GLY A 122 0.94 2.55 -1.08
C GLY A 122 0.00 1.61 -0.33
N LEU A 123 0.43 0.36 -0.17
CA LEU A 123 -0.31 -0.67 0.57
C LEU A 123 -0.84 -0.20 1.94
N PRO A 124 -0.08 0.54 2.77
CA PRO A 124 -0.57 1.04 4.06
C PRO A 124 -1.73 2.02 3.90
N SER A 125 -1.67 2.90 2.90
CA SER A 125 -2.75 3.84 2.58
C SER A 125 -3.99 3.10 2.10
N ILE A 126 -3.82 2.06 1.26
CA ILE A 126 -4.93 1.21 0.81
C ILE A 126 -5.58 0.51 2.01
N MET A 127 -4.78 -0.11 2.88
CA MET A 127 -5.27 -0.81 4.07
C MET A 127 -5.98 0.13 5.04
N SER A 128 -5.39 1.31 5.29
CA SER A 128 -5.95 2.34 6.16
C SER A 128 -7.30 2.84 5.66
N ASN A 129 -7.41 3.16 4.36
CA ASN A 129 -8.68 3.61 3.78
C ASN A 129 -9.71 2.48 3.70
N CYS A 130 -9.29 1.23 3.44
CA CYS A 130 -10.20 0.09 3.53
C CYS A 130 -10.80 -0.04 4.93
N LEU A 131 -10.00 0.08 6.00
CA LEU A 131 -10.54 0.03 7.37
C LEU A 131 -11.43 1.24 7.68
N ARG A 132 -11.05 2.44 7.19
CA ARG A 132 -11.79 3.67 7.45
C ARG A 132 -13.20 3.66 6.84
N TYR A 133 -13.35 3.06 5.66
CA TYR A 133 -14.61 3.08 4.90
C TYR A 133 -15.34 1.74 4.89
N ALA A 134 -14.81 0.69 5.54
CA ALA A 134 -15.46 -0.61 5.61
C ALA A 134 -16.73 -0.57 6.46
N ASP A 135 -17.78 -1.22 5.96
CA ASP A 135 -18.92 -1.57 6.78
C ASP A 135 -18.52 -2.61 7.84
N PRO A 136 -19.12 -2.60 9.04
CA PRO A 136 -18.76 -3.54 10.11
C PRO A 136 -18.83 -5.02 9.72
N GLY A 137 -19.72 -5.36 8.78
CA GLY A 137 -19.86 -6.72 8.25
C GLY A 137 -18.67 -7.20 7.40
N ASP A 138 -17.92 -6.27 6.78
CA ASP A 138 -16.80 -6.59 5.90
C ASP A 138 -15.46 -6.69 6.65
N LEU A 139 -15.41 -6.22 7.90
CA LEU A 139 -14.20 -6.23 8.73
C LEU A 139 -13.53 -7.62 8.86
N PRO A 140 -14.26 -8.74 9.06
CA PRO A 140 -13.63 -10.06 9.14
C PRO A 140 -12.92 -10.47 7.83
N THR A 141 -13.53 -10.17 6.69
CA THR A 141 -12.96 -10.45 5.36
C THR A 141 -11.75 -9.58 5.11
N LEU A 142 -11.86 -8.29 5.43
CA LEU A 142 -10.76 -7.34 5.29
C LEU A 142 -9.57 -7.73 6.17
N ARG A 143 -9.82 -8.14 7.42
CA ARG A 143 -8.79 -8.65 8.35
C ARG A 143 -8.08 -9.88 7.78
N ARG A 144 -8.83 -10.83 7.20
CA ARG A 144 -8.26 -12.03 6.56
C ARG A 144 -7.37 -11.67 5.37
N ASN A 145 -7.81 -10.73 4.53
CA ASN A 145 -7.03 -10.27 3.38
C ASN A 145 -5.75 -9.55 3.82
N ILE A 146 -5.85 -8.66 4.81
CA ILE A 146 -4.70 -7.97 5.42
C ILE A 146 -3.68 -8.97 5.99
N SER A 147 -4.15 -9.96 6.75
CA SER A 147 -3.30 -11.01 7.32
C SER A 147 -2.61 -11.84 6.23
N SER A 148 -3.31 -12.14 5.14
CA SER A 148 -2.74 -12.86 3.99
C SER A 148 -1.62 -12.05 3.34
N VAL A 149 -1.82 -10.74 3.13
CA VAL A 149 -0.79 -9.85 2.58
C VAL A 149 0.43 -9.79 3.49
N ARG A 150 0.22 -9.66 4.80
CA ARG A 150 1.31 -9.68 5.79
C ARG A 150 2.14 -10.96 5.67
N SER A 151 1.47 -12.11 5.61
CA SER A 151 2.17 -13.41 5.49
C SER A 151 3.00 -13.54 4.21
N LEU A 152 2.52 -12.98 3.08
CA LEU A 152 3.24 -12.98 1.80
C LEU A 152 4.46 -12.06 1.86
N ILE A 153 4.32 -10.88 2.48
CA ILE A 153 5.43 -9.94 2.68
C ILE A 153 6.49 -10.56 3.60
N ASP A 154 6.09 -11.18 4.70
CA ASP A 154 7.01 -11.86 5.61
C ASP A 154 7.74 -13.01 4.91
N ALA A 155 7.05 -13.81 4.09
CA ALA A 155 7.66 -14.87 3.31
C ALA A 155 8.70 -14.35 2.31
N ASP A 156 8.38 -13.30 1.54
CA ASP A 156 9.31 -12.67 0.60
C ASP A 156 10.53 -12.06 1.32
N LEU A 157 10.29 -11.38 2.44
CA LEU A 157 11.34 -10.76 3.25
C LEU A 157 12.31 -11.81 3.80
N ASN A 158 11.77 -12.90 4.37
CA ASN A 158 12.57 -14.01 4.87
C ASN A 158 13.37 -14.69 3.77
N GLN A 159 12.79 -14.86 2.57
CA GLN A 159 13.52 -15.41 1.42
C GLN A 159 14.67 -14.50 0.98
N ARG A 160 14.49 -13.18 0.98
CA ARG A 160 15.56 -12.20 0.66
C ARG A 160 16.65 -12.19 1.72
N ILE A 161 16.28 -12.23 3.00
CA ILE A 161 17.23 -12.33 4.12
C ILE A 161 18.06 -13.62 4.00
N ASP A 162 17.43 -14.76 3.70
CA ASP A 162 18.13 -16.03 3.50
C ASP A 162 19.12 -15.95 2.32
N LYS A 163 18.71 -15.39 1.18
CA LYS A 163 19.59 -15.15 0.01
C LYS A 163 20.79 -14.26 0.37
N LEU A 164 20.56 -13.16 1.09
CA LEU A 164 21.62 -12.27 1.55
C LEU A 164 22.56 -12.98 2.51
N SER A 165 22.04 -13.77 3.45
CA SER A 165 22.85 -14.53 4.41
C SER A 165 23.75 -15.57 3.72
N LYS A 166 23.25 -16.24 2.68
CA LYS A 166 23.99 -17.23 1.89
C LYS A 166 25.03 -16.58 0.97
N GLY A 167 24.69 -15.46 0.34
CA GLY A 167 25.61 -14.69 -0.50
C GLY A 167 26.77 -14.07 0.31
N ASN A 168 26.47 -13.53 1.50
CA ASN A 168 27.51 -12.94 2.35
C ASN A 168 28.37 -13.97 3.08
N ARG A 169 27.91 -15.23 3.24
CA ARG A 169 28.77 -16.32 3.74
C ARG A 169 29.93 -16.62 2.80
N GLN A 170 29.75 -16.52 1.48
CA GLN A 170 30.86 -16.69 0.54
C GLN A 170 31.87 -15.53 0.60
N ALA A 171 31.40 -14.29 0.73
CA ALA A 171 32.28 -13.13 0.91
C ALA A 171 33.01 -13.15 2.27
N GLY A 172 32.31 -13.54 3.34
CA GLY A 172 32.87 -13.69 4.68
C GLY A 172 33.90 -14.81 4.78
N CYS A 173 33.62 -15.99 4.21
CA CYS A 173 34.58 -17.10 4.19
C CYS A 173 35.80 -16.82 3.31
N ALA A 174 35.64 -16.13 2.18
CA ALA A 174 36.77 -15.72 1.33
C ALA A 174 37.67 -14.68 2.03
N LEU A 175 37.09 -13.75 2.80
CA LEU A 175 37.84 -12.76 3.56
C LEU A 175 38.57 -13.38 4.76
N ILE A 176 37.95 -14.33 5.46
CA ILE A 176 38.59 -15.09 6.55
C ILE A 176 39.75 -15.95 6.00
N PHE A 177 39.59 -16.55 4.80
CA PHE A 177 40.69 -17.27 4.13
C PHE A 177 41.81 -16.31 3.72
N PHE A 178 41.49 -15.14 3.15
CA PHE A 178 42.50 -14.15 2.77
C PHE A 178 43.26 -13.58 3.96
N LEU A 179 42.57 -13.26 5.07
CA LEU A 179 43.19 -12.75 6.29
C LEU A 179 43.98 -13.83 7.03
N GLY A 180 43.52 -15.09 7.01
CA GLY A 180 44.24 -16.23 7.55
C GLY A 180 45.53 -16.56 6.80
N VAL A 181 45.51 -16.46 5.45
CA VAL A 181 46.69 -16.71 4.61
C VAL A 181 47.71 -15.56 4.67
N ILE A 182 47.25 -14.31 4.83
CA ILE A 182 48.16 -13.15 4.97
C ILE A 182 48.77 -13.06 6.38
N SER A 183 48.12 -13.63 7.40
CA SER A 183 48.63 -13.60 8.78
C SER A 183 49.64 -14.73 9.10
N LEU A 184 49.71 -15.76 8.27
CA LEU A 184 50.58 -16.92 8.51
C LEU A 184 52.10 -16.71 8.31
N PRO A 185 52.61 -15.75 7.50
CA PRO A 185 54.06 -15.51 7.42
C PRO A 185 54.63 -14.67 8.57
N LEU A 186 53.80 -13.93 9.32
CA LEU A 186 54.28 -12.95 10.31
C LEU A 186 54.55 -13.51 11.70
N LEU A 187 54.22 -14.77 11.96
CA LEU A 187 54.55 -15.47 13.22
C LEU A 187 55.84 -16.30 13.14
N SER A 188 56.53 -16.33 12.00
CA SER A 188 57.73 -17.17 11.81
C SER A 188 59.07 -16.48 12.10
N THR A 189 59.10 -15.18 12.40
CA THR A 189 60.34 -14.49 12.78
C THR A 189 60.26 -14.06 14.23
N GLY A 190 60.85 -14.87 15.11
CA GLY A 190 60.76 -14.77 16.57
C GLY A 190 61.45 -13.55 17.18
N ASN A 191 60.94 -12.36 16.91
CA ASN A 191 61.25 -11.18 17.72
C ASN A 191 60.19 -10.08 17.56
N THR A 192 59.15 -10.08 18.40
CA THR A 192 58.21 -8.96 18.47
C THR A 192 58.01 -8.55 19.92
N GLY A 193 58.51 -7.35 20.27
CA GLY A 193 58.27 -6.71 21.54
C GLY A 193 56.80 -6.31 21.74
N PRO A 194 56.41 -5.89 22.96
CA PRO A 194 55.02 -5.69 23.40
C PRO A 194 54.23 -4.61 22.62
N GLY A 195 54.87 -3.82 21.76
CA GLY A 195 54.21 -2.79 20.95
C GLY A 195 53.38 -3.33 19.77
N PHE A 196 53.66 -4.52 19.26
CA PHE A 196 52.96 -5.06 18.07
C PHE A 196 51.54 -5.55 18.36
N PHE A 197 51.27 -5.99 19.59
CA PHE A 197 49.94 -6.48 19.99
C PHE A 197 48.88 -5.37 20.00
N LEU A 198 49.27 -4.14 20.37
CA LEU A 198 48.38 -2.97 20.41
C LEU A 198 48.01 -2.48 19.02
N ILE A 199 48.96 -2.49 18.08
CA ILE A 199 48.70 -2.04 16.70
C ILE A 199 47.77 -3.04 15.99
N GLY A 200 47.98 -4.35 16.19
CA GLY A 200 47.12 -5.40 15.60
C GLY A 200 45.68 -5.37 16.13
N THR A 201 45.49 -5.14 17.44
CA THR A 201 44.15 -5.04 18.04
C THR A 201 43.43 -3.76 17.63
N VAL A 202 44.12 -2.62 17.54
CA VAL A 202 43.54 -1.37 17.03
C VAL A 202 43.15 -1.51 15.55
N PHE A 203 43.96 -2.19 14.72
CA PHE A 203 43.62 -2.44 13.33
C PHE A 203 42.39 -3.36 13.19
N LEU A 204 42.29 -4.40 14.03
CA LEU A 204 41.14 -5.31 14.06
C LEU A 204 39.86 -4.58 14.48
N VAL A 205 39.94 -3.72 15.50
CA VAL A 205 38.80 -2.90 15.97
C VAL A 205 38.40 -1.87 14.91
N LEU A 206 39.36 -1.25 14.20
CA LEU A 206 39.07 -0.32 13.11
C LEU A 206 38.44 -1.02 11.89
N ILE A 207 38.82 -2.27 11.59
CA ILE A 207 38.18 -3.07 10.56
C ILE A 207 36.74 -3.43 10.98
N ILE A 208 36.53 -3.89 12.21
CA ILE A 208 35.18 -4.17 12.74
C ILE A 208 34.32 -2.89 12.77
N ALA A 209 34.90 -1.74 13.13
CA ALA A 209 34.25 -0.43 13.10
C ALA A 209 33.93 0.03 11.67
N ALA A 210 34.80 -0.22 10.69
CA ALA A 210 34.55 0.08 9.28
C ALA A 210 33.45 -0.80 8.66
N PHE A 211 33.25 -2.01 9.17
CA PHE A 211 32.15 -2.90 8.75
C PHE A 211 30.83 -2.65 9.49
N THR A 212 30.89 -2.08 10.70
CA THR A 212 29.68 -1.69 11.47
C THR A 212 29.25 -0.25 11.22
N SER A 213 30.14 0.61 10.71
CA SER A 213 29.79 1.95 10.24
C SER A 213 29.30 1.88 8.79
N LYS A 214 28.04 2.26 8.60
CA LYS A 214 27.35 2.35 7.30
C LYS A 214 28.25 2.94 6.20
N PRO A 215 28.38 2.31 5.01
CA PRO A 215 28.95 2.99 3.87
C PRO A 215 27.99 4.07 3.35
N LYS A 216 28.55 5.24 3.04
CA LYS A 216 27.87 6.30 2.28
C LYS A 216 27.52 5.78 0.88
N MET A 217 26.31 6.12 0.47
CA MET A 217 25.58 5.61 -0.68
C MET A 217 26.33 5.63 -2.01
N GLY A 218 26.16 4.56 -2.77
CA GLY A 218 26.60 4.44 -4.16
C GLY A 218 25.92 3.34 -4.96
N LYS A 219 24.65 3.03 -4.68
CA LYS A 219 23.62 2.37 -5.52
C LYS A 219 22.42 2.05 -4.61
N ARG A 220 21.19 2.27 -5.08
CA ARG A 220 19.96 2.09 -4.29
C ARG A 220 19.76 0.61 -3.96
N ASP A 221 20.19 0.20 -2.77
CA ASP A 221 19.86 -1.11 -2.23
C ASP A 221 18.42 -1.10 -1.70
N SER A 222 17.59 -1.97 -2.28
CA SER A 222 16.17 -2.17 -1.99
C SER A 222 15.89 -2.76 -0.59
N GLY A 223 16.93 -3.09 0.18
CA GLY A 223 16.80 -3.69 1.51
C GLY A 223 16.29 -2.74 2.60
N TYR A 224 16.60 -1.44 2.53
CA TYR A 224 16.16 -0.49 3.56
C TYR A 224 14.66 -0.18 3.51
N PHE A 225 14.07 -0.16 2.32
CA PHE A 225 12.62 0.03 2.17
C PHE A 225 11.82 -1.13 2.80
N LEU A 226 12.35 -2.36 2.73
CA LEU A 226 11.63 -3.55 3.18
C LEU A 226 11.48 -3.65 4.71
N TYR A 227 12.49 -3.22 5.47
CA TYR A 227 12.42 -3.18 6.94
C TYR A 227 11.43 -2.12 7.46
N ASP A 228 11.32 -1.01 6.74
CA ASP A 228 10.38 0.07 7.05
C ASP A 228 8.92 -0.39 6.81
N TYR A 229 8.69 -1.11 5.71
CA TYR A 229 7.38 -1.68 5.38
C TYR A 229 6.88 -2.69 6.42
N LYS A 230 7.74 -3.60 6.91
CA LYS A 230 7.33 -4.58 7.93
C LYS A 230 6.94 -3.90 9.24
N THR A 231 7.77 -2.97 9.72
CA THR A 231 7.51 -2.24 10.97
C THR A 231 6.21 -1.46 10.88
N MET A 232 5.98 -0.78 9.76
CA MET A 232 4.75 -0.04 9.51
C MET A 232 3.50 -0.94 9.46
N ILE A 233 3.57 -2.12 8.82
CA ILE A 233 2.46 -3.09 8.80
C ILE A 233 2.22 -3.65 10.19
N ASP A 234 3.27 -3.99 10.94
CA ASP A 234 3.16 -4.51 12.30
C ASP A 234 2.48 -3.47 13.23
N SER A 235 2.94 -2.22 13.23
CA SER A 235 2.31 -1.13 13.98
C SER A 235 0.87 -0.86 13.55
N PHE A 236 0.57 -0.96 12.25
CA PHE A 236 -0.79 -0.81 11.74
C PHE A 236 -1.72 -1.94 12.23
N CYS A 237 -1.23 -3.18 12.23
CA CYS A 237 -1.99 -4.32 12.75
C CYS A 237 -2.25 -4.18 14.25
N GLU A 238 -1.22 -3.80 15.02
CA GLU A 238 -1.33 -3.54 16.47
C GLU A 238 -2.35 -2.45 16.81
N MET A 239 -2.30 -1.30 16.12
CA MET A 239 -3.25 -0.19 16.33
C MET A 239 -4.71 -0.56 16.06
N ASN A 240 -4.95 -1.55 15.19
CA ASN A 240 -6.30 -1.96 14.78
C ASN A 240 -6.73 -3.31 15.39
N HIS A 241 -5.95 -3.86 16.33
CA HIS A 241 -6.17 -5.17 16.94
C HIS A 241 -6.37 -6.29 15.90
N ILE A 242 -5.63 -6.24 14.78
CA ILE A 242 -5.61 -7.22 13.69
C ILE A 242 -4.44 -8.19 13.92
#